data_AF-A0A7C4IPM4-F1
#
_entry.id   AF-A0A7C4IPM4-F1
#
_cell.length_a   1.000
_cell.length_b   1.000
_cell.length_c   1.000
_cell.angle_alpha   90.00
_cell.angle_beta   90.00
_cell.angle_gamma   90.00
#
_symmetry.space_group_name_H-M   'P 1'
#
loop_
_entity.id
_entity.type
_entity.pdbx_description
1 polymer ?
#
loop_
_entity_poly.entity_id
_entity_poly.type
_entity_poly.pdbx_seq_one_letter_code
_entity_poly.pdbx_strand_id
1 'polypeptide(L)'
;MRHRNKGRKLGRNPKHQRALLRNLASALILTERDAQLDDNEPRVKGRIITTLPKAKEVRPLVEKCITIARRALPMLEKADRMEPHADRFSDDWRRWRESEQ
;
A
#
# COMPACT_ATOMS: atom_id res chain seq x y z
N MET A 1 -9.98 19.37 -29.45
CA MET A 1 -8.54 19.13 -29.16
C MET A 1 -8.35 18.77 -27.68
N ARG A 2 -7.28 18.05 -27.34
CA ARG A 2 -7.00 17.59 -25.96
C ARG A 2 -5.72 18.26 -25.42
N HIS A 3 -5.74 19.57 -25.16
CA HIS A 3 -4.58 20.29 -24.63
C HIS A 3 -4.38 20.05 -23.12
N ARG A 4 -3.12 19.89 -22.69
CA ARG A 4 -2.69 19.77 -21.27
C ARG A 4 -3.33 18.63 -20.45
N ASN A 5 -4.04 17.69 -21.08
CA ASN A 5 -4.66 16.59 -20.36
C ASN A 5 -3.68 15.42 -20.19
N LYS A 6 -3.38 15.08 -18.93
CA LYS A 6 -2.55 13.94 -18.55
C LYS A 6 -3.38 12.66 -18.39
N GLY A 7 -2.74 11.51 -18.58
CA GLY A 7 -3.30 10.18 -18.32
C GLY A 7 -4.18 9.63 -19.45
N ARG A 8 -4.43 8.32 -19.39
CA ARG A 8 -5.21 7.55 -20.38
C ARG A 8 -6.52 7.07 -19.78
N LYS A 9 -7.64 7.19 -20.51
CA LYS A 9 -8.97 6.71 -20.06
C LYS A 9 -9.08 5.18 -19.95
N LEU A 10 -8.21 4.42 -20.62
CA LEU A 10 -8.20 2.95 -20.64
C LEU A 10 -9.55 2.30 -21.04
N GLY A 11 -10.36 3.01 -21.84
CA GLY A 11 -11.69 2.56 -22.26
C GLY A 11 -12.69 2.36 -21.11
N ARG A 12 -12.51 3.06 -19.99
CA ARG A 12 -13.32 2.87 -18.77
C ARG A 12 -13.92 4.20 -18.30
N ASN A 13 -15.03 4.09 -17.56
CA ASN A 13 -15.55 5.21 -16.79
C ASN A 13 -14.55 5.58 -15.66
N PRO A 14 -14.58 6.82 -15.13
CA PRO A 14 -13.62 7.25 -14.11
C PRO A 14 -13.63 6.41 -12.83
N LYS A 15 -14.78 5.87 -12.41
CA LYS A 15 -14.89 5.03 -11.21
C LYS A 15 -14.15 3.70 -11.40
N HIS A 16 -14.41 3.02 -12.51
CA HIS A 16 -13.77 1.75 -12.90
C HIS A 16 -12.28 1.93 -13.17
N GLN A 17 -11.89 3.06 -13.77
CA GLN A 17 -10.48 3.38 -13.97
C GLN A 17 -9.75 3.51 -12.63
N ARG A 18 -10.32 4.22 -11.65
CA ARG A 18 -9.74 4.34 -10.30
C ARG A 18 -9.65 2.98 -9.60
N ALA A 19 -10.71 2.17 -9.68
CA ALA A 19 -10.70 0.81 -9.12
C ALA A 19 -9.62 -0.06 -9.76
N LEU A 20 -9.49 -0.04 -11.10
CA LEU A 20 -8.45 -0.77 -11.82
C LEU A 20 -7.04 -0.37 -11.35
N LEU A 21 -6.76 0.94 -11.26
CA LEU A 21 -5.43 1.41 -10.85
C LEU A 21 -5.12 1.05 -9.40
N ARG A 22 -6.10 1.13 -8.49
CA ARG A 22 -5.96 0.68 -7.10
C ARG A 22 -5.66 -0.82 -7.04
N ASN A 23 -6.42 -1.64 -7.75
CA ASN A 23 -6.22 -3.08 -7.76
C ASN A 23 -4.86 -3.48 -8.33
N LEU A 24 -4.39 -2.80 -9.39
CA LEU A 24 -3.04 -3.03 -9.94
C LEU A 24 -1.94 -2.64 -8.96
N ALA A 25 -2.09 -1.51 -8.26
CA ALA A 25 -1.12 -1.08 -7.25
C ALA A 25 -1.09 -2.05 -6.05
N SER A 26 -2.25 -2.45 -5.55
CA SER A 26 -2.37 -3.45 -4.48
C SER A 26 -1.79 -4.80 -4.91
N ALA A 27 -2.14 -5.29 -6.10
CA ALA A 27 -1.62 -6.57 -6.60
C ALA A 27 -0.10 -6.55 -6.71
N LEU A 28 0.51 -5.44 -7.18
CA LEU A 28 1.96 -5.30 -7.23
C LEU A 28 2.58 -5.40 -5.83
N ILE A 29 2.09 -4.63 -4.87
CA ILE A 29 2.64 -4.60 -3.50
C ILE A 29 2.47 -5.96 -2.81
N LEU A 30 1.32 -6.60 -2.99
CA LEU A 30 1.01 -7.90 -2.38
C LEU A 30 1.88 -9.04 -2.94
N THR A 31 2.62 -8.83 -4.03
CA THR A 31 3.60 -9.84 -4.48
C THR A 31 4.81 -9.97 -3.56
N GLU A 32 5.04 -9.02 -2.66
CA GLU A 32 6.15 -9.05 -1.69
C GLU A 32 5.76 -9.72 -0.35
N ARG A 33 4.49 -10.09 -0.15
CA ARG A 33 4.04 -10.73 1.09
C ARG A 33 4.60 -12.15 1.22
N ASP A 34 4.65 -12.67 2.44
CA ASP A 34 4.84 -14.11 2.66
C ASP A 34 3.54 -14.84 2.28
N ALA A 35 3.62 -15.70 1.27
CA ALA A 35 2.47 -16.36 0.66
C ALA A 35 2.60 -17.90 0.68
N GLN A 36 3.50 -18.45 1.51
CA GLN A 36 3.75 -19.90 1.60
C GLN A 36 2.50 -20.72 1.95
N LEU A 37 1.51 -20.10 2.60
CA LEU A 37 0.26 -20.73 3.02
C LEU A 37 -0.96 -20.22 2.23
N ASP A 38 -0.76 -19.35 1.22
CA ASP A 38 -1.84 -18.77 0.44
C ASP A 38 -2.06 -19.57 -0.86
N ASP A 39 -3.32 -19.78 -1.24
CA ASP A 39 -3.69 -20.42 -2.52
C ASP A 39 -3.26 -19.62 -3.76
N ASN A 40 -2.90 -18.34 -3.59
CA ASN A 40 -2.51 -17.43 -4.67
C ASN A 40 -1.09 -16.87 -4.43
N GLU A 41 -0.13 -17.79 -4.42
CA GLU A 41 1.29 -17.46 -4.34
C GLU A 41 1.77 -16.71 -5.61
N PRO A 42 2.46 -15.57 -5.47
CA PRO A 42 3.04 -14.86 -6.61
C PRO A 42 4.18 -15.69 -7.24
N ARG A 43 4.06 -15.97 -8.55
CA ARG A 43 5.12 -16.66 -9.30
C ARG A 43 6.49 -15.96 -9.20
N VAL A 44 6.50 -14.63 -9.13
CA VAL A 44 7.71 -13.83 -8.96
C VAL A 44 7.40 -12.66 -8.03
N LYS A 45 8.21 -12.51 -6.97
CA LYS A 45 8.12 -11.36 -6.05
C LYS A 45 8.42 -10.05 -6.79
N GLY A 46 7.66 -9.00 -6.46
CA GLY A 46 7.82 -7.67 -7.03
C GLY A 46 7.34 -7.51 -8.47
N ARG A 47 6.61 -8.48 -9.03
CA ARG A 47 6.23 -8.49 -10.45
C ARG A 47 4.79 -8.87 -10.69
N ILE A 48 4.12 -8.08 -11.52
CA ILE A 48 2.81 -8.41 -12.11
C ILE A 48 2.87 -8.32 -13.63
N ILE A 49 2.08 -9.15 -14.31
CA ILE A 49 1.94 -9.12 -15.77
C ILE A 49 0.71 -8.26 -16.12
N THR A 50 0.91 -7.21 -16.91
CA THR A 50 -0.18 -6.32 -17.35
C THR A 50 0.15 -5.69 -18.70
N THR A 51 -0.76 -4.89 -19.26
CA THR A 51 -0.51 -4.19 -20.52
C THR A 51 0.35 -2.95 -20.32
N LEU A 52 1.19 -2.61 -21.30
CA LEU A 52 2.04 -1.42 -21.28
C LEU A 52 1.31 -0.12 -20.88
N PRO A 53 0.13 0.23 -21.43
CA PRO A 53 -0.58 1.44 -21.00
C PRO A 53 -1.04 1.36 -19.54
N LYS A 54 -1.48 0.19 -19.04
CA LYS A 54 -1.85 0.03 -17.62
C LYS A 54 -0.64 0.21 -16.70
N ALA A 55 0.50 -0.37 -17.06
CA ALA A 55 1.76 -0.25 -16.32
C ALA A 55 2.24 1.22 -16.23
N LYS A 56 2.19 1.97 -17.34
CA LYS A 56 2.58 3.39 -17.33
C LYS A 56 1.65 4.26 -16.49
N GLU A 57 0.35 3.96 -16.46
CA GLU A 57 -0.65 4.74 -15.71
C GLU A 57 -0.66 4.41 -14.21
N VAL A 58 -0.32 3.18 -13.81
CA VAL A 58 -0.29 2.80 -12.38
C VAL A 58 0.96 3.32 -11.66
N ARG A 59 2.07 3.52 -12.37
CA ARG A 59 3.35 4.01 -11.82
C ARG A 59 3.21 5.20 -10.85
N PRO A 60 2.59 6.34 -11.21
CA PRO A 60 2.50 7.48 -10.28
C PRO A 60 1.71 7.17 -9.00
N LEU A 61 0.75 6.23 -9.04
CA LEU A 61 0.02 5.82 -7.84
C LEU A 61 0.92 5.00 -6.91
N VAL A 62 1.67 4.04 -7.46
CA VAL A 62 2.63 3.21 -6.70
C VAL A 62 3.72 4.07 -6.06
N GLU A 63 4.33 4.98 -6.82
CA GLU A 63 5.36 5.92 -6.32
C GLU A 63 4.82 6.76 -5.15
N LYS A 64 3.57 7.22 -5.26
CA LYS A 64 2.91 7.97 -4.19
C LYS A 64 2.72 7.11 -2.94
N CYS A 65 2.27 5.87 -3.08
CA CYS A 65 2.12 4.94 -1.96
C CYS A 65 3.46 4.70 -1.25
N ILE A 66 4.54 4.41 -1.99
CA ILE A 66 5.89 4.22 -1.44
C ILE A 66 6.37 5.49 -0.73
N THR A 67 6.15 6.66 -1.34
CA THR A 67 6.55 7.94 -0.75
C THR A 67 5.85 8.21 0.58
N ILE A 68 4.54 7.93 0.67
CA ILE A 68 3.77 8.06 1.91
C ILE A 68 4.30 7.09 2.96
N ALA A 69 4.49 5.82 2.60
CA ALA A 69 4.99 4.79 3.52
C ALA A 69 6.37 5.18 4.09
N ARG A 70 7.31 5.61 3.23
CA ARG A 70 8.64 6.04 3.68
C ARG A 70 8.61 7.26 4.59
N ARG A 71 7.71 8.21 4.34
CA ARG A 71 7.53 9.39 5.20
C ARG A 71 6.92 9.06 6.56
N ALA A 72 6.17 7.95 6.66
CA ALA A 72 5.58 7.50 7.90
C ALA A 72 6.60 6.80 8.83
N LEU A 73 7.71 6.27 8.31
CA LEU A 73 8.69 5.51 9.12
C LEU A 73 9.18 6.24 10.38
N PRO A 74 9.59 7.53 10.34
CA PRO A 74 10.03 8.21 11.56
C PRO A 74 8.91 8.43 12.58
N MET A 75 7.65 8.48 12.14
CA MET A 75 6.49 8.60 13.03
C MET A 75 6.21 7.24 13.70
N LEU A 76 6.34 6.15 12.94
CA LEU A 76 6.24 4.79 13.47
C LEU A 76 7.36 4.53 14.49
N GLU A 77 8.62 4.85 14.18
CA GLU A 77 9.73 4.70 15.12
C GLU A 77 9.54 5.52 16.42
N LYS A 78 8.94 6.70 16.33
CA LYS A 78 8.60 7.50 17.52
C LYS A 78 7.48 6.85 18.33
N ALA A 79 6.45 6.32 17.66
CA ALA A 79 5.37 5.61 18.30
C ALA A 79 5.90 4.34 19.00
N ASP A 80 6.73 3.55 18.33
CA ASP A 80 7.33 2.32 18.87
C ASP A 80 8.15 2.58 20.14
N ARG A 81 8.82 3.74 20.24
CA ARG A 81 9.54 4.15 21.47
C ARG A 81 8.62 4.50 22.63
N MET A 82 7.39 4.90 22.35
CA MET A 82 6.38 5.25 23.34
C MET A 82 5.50 4.06 23.72
N GLU A 83 5.45 3.02 22.88
CA GLU A 83 4.74 1.78 23.17
C GLU A 83 5.42 1.01 24.34
N PRO A 84 4.63 0.41 25.24
CA PRO A 84 5.16 -0.40 26.31
C PRO A 84 5.64 -1.72 25.69
N HIS A 85 6.80 -2.22 26.12
CA HIS A 85 7.28 -3.57 25.80
C HIS A 85 6.46 -4.67 26.51
N ALA A 86 5.15 -4.47 26.64
CA ALA A 86 4.22 -5.39 27.25
C ALA A 86 3.37 -6.06 26.16
N ASP A 87 3.02 -7.32 26.36
CA ASP A 87 2.18 -8.05 25.42
C ASP A 87 0.84 -7.33 25.21
N ARG A 88 0.36 -7.34 23.97
CA ARG A 88 -0.92 -6.72 23.62
C ARG A 88 -2.05 -7.34 24.45
N PHE A 89 -2.89 -6.51 25.05
CA PHE A 89 -3.96 -6.88 25.99
C PHE A 89 -3.52 -7.38 27.39
N SER A 90 -2.22 -7.34 27.72
CA SER A 90 -1.76 -7.53 29.09
C SER A 90 -2.27 -6.42 30.01
N ASP A 91 -2.23 -6.66 31.32
CA ASP A 91 -2.62 -5.64 32.32
C ASP A 91 -1.69 -4.42 32.30
N ASP A 92 -0.41 -4.61 31.96
CA ASP A 92 0.56 -3.53 31.77
C ASP A 92 0.24 -2.70 30.51
N TRP A 93 -0.15 -3.36 29.42
CA TRP A 93 -0.63 -2.69 28.20
C TRP A 93 -1.91 -1.88 28.44
N ARG A 94 -2.88 -2.43 29.20
CA ARG A 94 -4.10 -1.70 29.57
C ARG A 94 -3.80 -0.49 30.44
N ARG A 95 -2.93 -0.64 31.45
CA ARG A 95 -2.50 0.45 32.33
C ARG A 95 -1.79 1.58 31.56
N TRP A 96 -0.89 1.26 30.64
CA TRP A 96 -0.26 2.26 29.76
C TRP A 96 -1.26 2.97 28.85
N ARG A 97 -2.30 2.26 28.40
CA ARG A 97 -3.35 2.85 27.55
C ARG A 97 -4.26 3.81 28.32
N GLU A 98 -4.44 3.57 29.61
CA GLU A 98 -5.30 4.35 30.50
C GLU A 98 -4.53 5.47 31.23
N SER A 99 -3.20 5.51 31.15
CA SER A 99 -2.39 6.60 31.72
C SER A 99 -2.53 7.89 30.91
N GLU A 100 -2.34 9.05 31.56
CA GLU A 100 -2.16 10.32 30.86
C GLU A 100 -0.85 10.28 30.05
N GLN A 101 -0.97 10.30 28.72
CA GLN A 101 0.14 10.30 27.76
C GLN A 101 0.64 11.71 27.45
#